data_AF-W2CYL1-F1
#
_entry.id   AF-W2CYL1-F1
#
_cell.length_a   1.000
_cell.length_b   1.000
_cell.length_c   1.000
_cell.angle_alpha   90.00
_cell.angle_beta   90.00
_cell.angle_gamma   90.00
#
_symmetry.space_group_name_H-M   'P 1'
#
loop_
_entity.id
_entity.type
_entity.pdbx_description
1 polymer ?
#
loop_
_entity_poly.entity_id
_entity_poly.type
_entity_poly.pdbx_seq_one_letter_code
_entity_poly.pdbx_strand_id
1 'polypeptide(L)'
;MCKKTYFNHDSNARNDEKIVALRIRYGAEGYGVYFMLIEMLQAAPGCTLEKDYKALAFDLRVSARRIKSIVEDFDLFTPTDGGNSFYSERLIKYASDVDESYERYAEAGRKGMKARWKKSEPITMLSEKHNDVIDFDNDVIQATPDAEIKEENEREKETFPPITPYKEKEKAKEDSPKSAPPAPPYGEVVDMWNSVCRTLPRVVKLTDVRRMKIRQRLSEWGGTPTEQLATLRALLERVEASPFLHGASGRGGWTASFDWFFANESNWVKVSEGNYDARPELLTNANTEPNGTYQNRMDRERAENAERKRQLAEMAANACAKADALNAARFGNP
;
A
#
# COMPACT_ATOMS: atom_id res chain seq x y z
N MET A 1 0.18 -6.17 -21.50
CA MET A 1 -0.37 -7.16 -20.54
C MET A 1 -1.13 -6.38 -19.49
N CYS A 2 -2.41 -6.69 -19.23
CA CYS A 2 -3.13 -6.06 -18.12
C CYS A 2 -2.36 -6.40 -16.84
N LYS A 3 -1.79 -5.40 -16.16
CA LYS A 3 -1.00 -5.62 -14.93
C LYS A 3 -1.93 -6.25 -13.90
N LYS A 4 -1.46 -7.25 -13.13
CA LYS A 4 -2.19 -7.85 -12.00
C LYS A 4 -2.29 -6.83 -10.85
N THR A 5 -3.07 -5.79 -11.03
CA THR A 5 -3.28 -4.72 -10.07
C THR A 5 -4.78 -4.55 -9.89
N TYR A 6 -5.26 -4.82 -8.68
CA TYR A 6 -6.53 -4.37 -8.09
C TYR A 6 -7.70 -4.16 -9.07
N PHE A 7 -8.64 -5.11 -9.13
CA PHE A 7 -9.91 -4.93 -9.84
C PHE A 7 -10.76 -3.89 -9.10
N ASN A 8 -10.96 -2.71 -9.70
CA ASN A 8 -11.78 -1.66 -9.11
C ASN A 8 -13.26 -1.99 -9.33
N HIS A 9 -13.87 -2.71 -8.39
CA HIS A 9 -15.31 -2.94 -8.38
C HIS A 9 -16.02 -1.61 -8.10
N ASP A 10 -16.78 -1.11 -9.07
CA ASP A 10 -17.58 0.10 -8.88
C ASP A 10 -18.51 -0.11 -7.69
N SER A 11 -18.35 0.72 -6.66
CA SER A 11 -19.13 0.65 -5.41
C SER A 11 -20.64 0.71 -5.64
N ASN A 12 -21.07 1.23 -6.81
CA ASN A 12 -22.46 1.35 -7.22
C ASN A 12 -22.84 0.42 -8.38
N ALA A 13 -22.00 -0.54 -8.77
CA ALA A 13 -22.25 -1.44 -9.92
C ALA A 13 -23.60 -2.16 -9.85
N ARG A 14 -24.06 -2.52 -8.63
CA ARG A 14 -25.35 -3.15 -8.40
C ARG A 14 -26.56 -2.35 -8.92
N ASN A 15 -26.41 -1.03 -9.00
CA ASN A 15 -27.44 -0.08 -9.40
C ASN A 15 -27.28 0.41 -10.85
N ASP A 16 -26.29 -0.09 -11.60
CA ASP A 16 -26.17 0.18 -13.04
C ASP A 16 -27.38 -0.40 -13.78
N GLU A 17 -27.98 0.36 -14.69
CA GLU A 17 -29.23 -0.01 -15.37
C GLU A 17 -29.13 -1.34 -16.12
N LYS A 18 -27.98 -1.62 -16.77
CA LYS A 18 -27.73 -2.86 -17.50
C LYS A 18 -27.58 -4.04 -16.54
N ILE A 19 -26.91 -3.82 -15.41
CA ILE A 19 -26.76 -4.83 -14.34
C ILE A 19 -28.09 -5.06 -13.61
N VAL A 20 -28.93 -4.04 -13.44
CA VAL A 20 -30.29 -4.18 -12.92
C VAL A 20 -31.15 -5.00 -13.87
N ALA A 21 -31.10 -4.73 -15.18
CA ALA A 21 -31.80 -5.54 -16.19
C ALA A 21 -31.36 -7.01 -16.17
N LEU A 22 -30.06 -7.25 -16.05
CA LEU A 22 -29.48 -8.59 -15.86
C LEU A 22 -30.04 -9.28 -14.61
N ARG A 23 -30.09 -8.57 -13.48
CA ARG A 23 -30.62 -9.09 -12.20
C ARG A 23 -32.12 -9.32 -12.23
N ILE A 24 -32.89 -8.54 -12.98
CA ILE A 24 -34.33 -8.78 -13.18
C ILE A 24 -34.54 -10.12 -13.88
N ARG A 25 -33.71 -10.46 -14.87
CA ARG A 25 -33.87 -11.71 -15.65
C ARG A 25 -33.24 -12.94 -15.02
N TYR A 26 -32.05 -12.80 -14.42
CA TYR A 26 -31.23 -13.92 -13.95
C TYR A 26 -30.85 -13.86 -12.48
N GLY A 27 -31.37 -12.88 -11.72
CA GLY A 27 -31.15 -12.78 -10.29
C GLY A 27 -29.68 -12.62 -9.90
N ALA A 28 -29.33 -13.16 -8.73
CA ALA A 28 -27.96 -13.14 -8.22
C ALA A 28 -27.00 -14.00 -9.07
N GLU A 29 -27.50 -15.05 -9.74
CA GLU A 29 -26.68 -15.89 -10.61
C GLU A 29 -26.16 -15.09 -11.81
N GLY A 30 -27.02 -14.34 -12.50
CA GLY A 30 -26.59 -13.47 -13.59
C GLY A 30 -25.56 -12.43 -13.14
N TYR A 31 -25.78 -11.82 -11.98
CA TYR A 31 -24.84 -10.90 -11.37
C TYR A 31 -23.46 -11.53 -11.14
N GLY A 32 -23.42 -12.73 -10.55
CA GLY A 32 -22.17 -13.46 -10.33
C GLY A 32 -21.46 -13.78 -11.65
N VAL A 33 -22.19 -14.31 -12.63
CA VAL A 33 -21.63 -14.65 -13.95
C VAL A 33 -21.04 -13.43 -14.65
N TYR A 34 -21.69 -12.27 -14.55
CA TYR A 34 -21.14 -11.03 -15.09
C TYR A 34 -19.77 -10.71 -14.49
N PHE A 35 -19.62 -10.77 -13.17
CA PHE A 35 -18.34 -10.50 -12.52
C PHE A 35 -17.27 -11.55 -12.85
N MET A 36 -17.64 -12.83 -12.91
CA MET A 36 -16.71 -13.89 -13.34
C MET A 36 -16.21 -13.64 -14.77
N LEU A 37 -17.09 -13.24 -15.70
CA LEU A 37 -16.69 -12.89 -17.06
C LEU A 37 -15.74 -11.68 -17.10
N ILE A 38 -15.97 -10.68 -16.25
CA ILE A 38 -15.08 -9.52 -16.14
C ILE A 38 -13.70 -9.93 -15.59
N GLU A 39 -13.65 -10.81 -14.59
CA GLU A 39 -12.39 -11.36 -14.05
C GLU A 39 -11.61 -12.13 -15.11
N MET A 40 -12.29 -12.98 -15.88
CA MET A 40 -11.70 -13.72 -17.00
C MET A 40 -11.18 -12.77 -18.08
N LEU A 41 -11.95 -11.74 -18.45
CA LEU A 41 -11.52 -10.72 -19.40
C LEU A 41 -10.24 -10.03 -18.91
N GLN A 42 -10.19 -9.62 -17.65
CA GLN A 42 -9.00 -8.95 -17.12
C GLN A 42 -7.76 -9.85 -17.09
N ALA A 43 -7.94 -11.15 -16.86
CA ALA A 43 -6.85 -12.12 -16.94
C ALA A 43 -6.41 -12.39 -18.39
N ALA A 44 -7.30 -12.21 -19.37
CA ALA A 44 -7.03 -12.51 -20.77
C ALA A 44 -6.17 -11.42 -21.46
N PRO A 45 -5.28 -11.81 -22.38
CA PRO A 45 -4.55 -10.86 -23.21
C PRO A 45 -5.50 -9.94 -23.98
N GLY A 46 -5.22 -8.63 -23.96
CA GLY A 46 -6.04 -7.64 -24.67
C GLY A 46 -7.42 -7.39 -24.05
N CYS A 47 -7.71 -7.97 -22.88
CA CYS A 47 -9.03 -7.89 -22.24
C CYS A 47 -10.16 -8.39 -23.13
N THR A 48 -9.92 -9.46 -23.89
CA THR A 48 -10.88 -10.08 -24.81
C THR A 48 -11.09 -11.55 -24.49
N LEU A 49 -12.31 -12.06 -24.72
CA LEU A 49 -12.65 -13.48 -24.63
C LEU A 49 -13.34 -13.94 -25.90
N GLU A 50 -13.11 -15.18 -26.32
CA GLU A 50 -13.81 -15.80 -27.43
C GLU A 50 -15.25 -16.17 -27.05
N LYS A 51 -16.15 -16.13 -28.02
CA LYS A 51 -17.55 -16.57 -27.90
C LYS A 51 -17.70 -18.10 -27.93
N ASP A 52 -16.72 -18.83 -27.41
CA ASP A 52 -16.88 -20.25 -27.14
C ASP A 52 -17.71 -20.44 -25.87
N TYR A 53 -19.04 -20.30 -26.02
CA TYR A 53 -19.99 -20.44 -24.92
C TYR A 53 -20.00 -21.85 -24.32
N LYS A 54 -19.51 -22.87 -25.03
CA LYS A 54 -19.41 -24.23 -24.48
C LYS A 54 -18.23 -24.33 -23.51
N ALA A 55 -17.09 -23.75 -23.88
CA ALA A 55 -15.93 -23.66 -23.00
C ALA A 55 -16.25 -22.81 -21.75
N LEU A 56 -16.85 -21.63 -21.95
CA LEU A 56 -17.27 -20.77 -20.83
C LEU A 56 -18.30 -21.47 -19.92
N ALA A 57 -19.22 -22.25 -20.49
CA ALA A 57 -20.20 -23.00 -19.70
C ALA A 57 -19.56 -24.08 -18.82
N PHE A 58 -18.56 -24.77 -19.36
CA PHE A 58 -17.81 -25.76 -18.60
C PHE A 58 -17.08 -25.11 -17.42
N ASP A 59 -16.43 -23.98 -17.65
CA ASP A 59 -15.63 -23.26 -16.65
C ASP A 59 -16.51 -22.63 -15.56
N LEU A 60 -17.51 -21.83 -15.96
CA LEU A 60 -18.37 -21.08 -15.05
C LEU A 60 -19.46 -21.92 -14.38
N ARG A 61 -19.62 -23.19 -14.78
CA ARG A 61 -20.69 -24.11 -14.32
C ARG A 61 -22.10 -23.56 -14.55
N VAL A 62 -22.27 -22.80 -15.63
CA VAL A 62 -23.54 -22.18 -16.05
C VAL A 62 -23.86 -22.58 -17.48
N SER A 63 -25.13 -22.76 -17.82
CA SER A 63 -25.51 -23.19 -19.17
C SER A 63 -25.00 -22.24 -20.27
N ALA A 64 -24.51 -22.80 -21.38
CA ALA A 64 -24.02 -22.01 -22.53
C ALA A 64 -25.07 -21.04 -23.06
N ARG A 65 -26.36 -21.43 -23.03
CA ARG A 65 -27.48 -20.56 -23.41
C ARG A 65 -27.59 -19.32 -22.52
N ARG A 66 -27.37 -19.49 -21.21
CA ARG A 66 -27.40 -18.39 -20.24
C ARG A 66 -26.21 -17.46 -20.44
N ILE A 67 -24.99 -18.01 -20.56
CA ILE A 67 -23.79 -17.20 -20.81
C ILE A 67 -23.95 -16.39 -22.11
N LYS A 68 -24.41 -17.03 -23.19
CA LYS A 68 -24.70 -16.35 -24.45
C LYS A 68 -25.65 -15.17 -24.25
N SER A 69 -26.79 -15.37 -23.57
CA SER A 69 -27.73 -14.29 -23.29
C SER A 69 -27.12 -13.18 -22.44
N ILE A 70 -26.31 -13.50 -21.43
CA ILE A 70 -25.63 -12.50 -20.59
C ILE A 70 -24.65 -11.66 -21.43
N VAL A 71 -23.93 -12.30 -22.35
CA VAL A 71 -22.96 -11.63 -23.21
C VAL A 71 -23.62 -10.77 -24.27
N GLU A 72 -24.76 -11.20 -24.83
CA GLU A 72 -25.34 -10.58 -26.03
C GLU A 72 -26.61 -9.74 -25.80
N ASP A 73 -27.38 -9.96 -24.72
CA ASP A 73 -28.73 -9.36 -24.58
C ASP A 73 -28.78 -8.11 -23.67
N PHE A 74 -27.70 -7.77 -22.95
CA PHE A 74 -27.72 -6.72 -21.91
C PHE A 74 -26.80 -5.53 -22.19
N ASP A 75 -26.17 -5.48 -23.36
CA ASP A 75 -25.21 -4.43 -23.74
C ASP A 75 -24.07 -4.23 -22.72
N LEU A 76 -23.72 -5.30 -21.98
CA LEU A 76 -22.64 -5.30 -20.97
C LEU A 76 -21.26 -5.50 -21.60
N PHE A 77 -21.23 -6.06 -22.81
CA PHE A 77 -20.02 -6.41 -23.55
C PHE A 77 -20.15 -5.99 -25.01
N THR A 78 -19.01 -5.66 -25.62
CA THR A 78 -18.90 -5.21 -27.00
C THR A 78 -18.19 -6.30 -27.83
N PRO A 79 -18.74 -6.73 -28.97
CA PRO A 79 -18.07 -7.68 -29.85
C PRO A 79 -16.82 -7.05 -30.47
N THR A 80 -15.78 -7.86 -30.71
CA THR A 80 -14.59 -7.42 -31.46
C THR A 80 -14.86 -7.45 -32.96
N ASP A 81 -13.96 -6.83 -33.73
CA ASP A 81 -13.94 -6.99 -35.18
C ASP A 81 -13.87 -8.48 -35.56
N GLY A 82 -14.80 -8.93 -36.39
CA GLY A 82 -14.98 -10.34 -36.75
C GLY A 82 -16.01 -11.11 -35.90
N GLY A 83 -16.55 -10.53 -34.84
CA GLY A 83 -17.72 -11.03 -34.10
C GLY A 83 -17.53 -12.31 -33.29
N ASN A 84 -16.34 -12.94 -33.34
CA ASN A 84 -16.04 -14.18 -32.64
C ASN A 84 -15.54 -13.99 -31.20
N SER A 85 -15.19 -12.77 -30.81
CA SER A 85 -14.75 -12.42 -29.46
C SER A 85 -15.50 -11.20 -28.93
N PHE A 86 -15.38 -10.93 -27.64
CA PHE A 86 -16.00 -9.80 -26.97
C PHE A 86 -15.10 -9.23 -25.87
N TYR A 87 -15.36 -7.98 -25.50
CA TYR A 87 -14.68 -7.27 -24.42
C TYR A 87 -15.67 -6.40 -23.63
N SER A 88 -15.21 -5.75 -22.56
CA SER A 88 -15.98 -4.74 -21.84
C SER A 88 -15.34 -3.37 -22.02
N GLU A 89 -16.03 -2.45 -22.70
CA GLU A 89 -15.57 -1.05 -22.85
C GLU A 89 -15.26 -0.39 -21.50
N ARG A 90 -16.10 -0.68 -20.51
CA ARG A 90 -15.93 -0.22 -19.13
C ARG A 90 -14.58 -0.69 -18.58
N LEU A 91 -14.24 -1.97 -18.75
CA LEU A 91 -12.97 -2.54 -18.29
C LEU A 91 -11.75 -1.91 -19.00
N ILE A 92 -11.82 -1.75 -20.33
CA ILE A 92 -10.72 -1.15 -21.11
C ILE A 92 -10.46 0.29 -20.67
N LYS A 93 -11.52 1.09 -20.49
CA LYS A 93 -11.40 2.47 -20.03
C LYS A 93 -10.73 2.56 -18.65
N TYR A 94 -11.09 1.67 -17.72
CA TYR A 94 -10.42 1.65 -16.43
C TYR A 94 -8.96 1.23 -16.54
N ALA A 95 -8.64 0.24 -17.36
CA ALA A 95 -7.25 -0.17 -17.58
C ALA A 95 -6.40 0.98 -18.13
N SER A 96 -6.92 1.74 -19.10
CA SER A 96 -6.23 2.91 -19.66
C SER A 96 -6.07 4.04 -18.63
N ASP A 97 -7.13 4.38 -17.89
CA ASP A 97 -7.09 5.45 -16.88
C ASP A 97 -6.07 5.14 -15.76
N VAL A 98 -5.98 3.86 -15.37
CA VAL A 98 -5.01 3.37 -14.39
C VAL A 98 -3.60 3.46 -14.94
N ASP A 99 -3.34 2.97 -16.15
CA ASP A 99 -2.02 3.05 -16.78
C ASP A 99 -1.56 4.51 -16.94
N GLU A 100 -2.43 5.41 -17.41
CA GLU A 100 -2.16 6.85 -17.48
C GLU A 100 -1.82 7.45 -16.11
N SER A 101 -2.56 7.07 -15.07
CA SER A 101 -2.31 7.55 -13.71
C SER A 101 -0.94 7.08 -13.21
N TYR A 102 -0.59 5.82 -13.43
CA TYR A 102 0.74 5.28 -13.09
C TYR A 102 1.86 6.02 -13.83
N GLU A 103 1.67 6.30 -15.11
CA GLU A 103 2.65 7.06 -15.90
C GLU A 103 2.82 8.49 -15.35
N ARG A 104 1.72 9.18 -15.03
CA ARG A 104 1.77 10.51 -14.39
C ARG A 104 2.53 10.48 -13.07
N TYR A 105 2.30 9.48 -12.22
CA TYR A 105 3.04 9.33 -10.96
C TYR A 105 4.52 9.01 -11.19
N ALA A 106 4.83 8.14 -12.14
CA ALA A 106 6.21 7.83 -12.51
C ALA A 106 6.93 9.05 -13.08
N GLU A 107 6.28 9.85 -13.91
CA GLU A 107 6.80 11.11 -14.43
C GLU A 107 7.04 12.15 -13.34
N ALA A 108 6.08 12.32 -12.43
CA ALA A 108 6.25 13.19 -11.27
C ALA A 108 7.44 12.74 -10.39
N GLY A 109 7.58 11.43 -10.19
CA GLY A 109 8.73 10.83 -9.51
C GLY A 109 10.06 11.11 -10.22
N ARG A 110 10.13 10.85 -11.54
CA ARG A 110 11.31 11.15 -12.39
C ARG A 110 11.65 12.63 -12.37
N LYS A 111 10.65 13.51 -12.45
CA LYS A 111 10.81 14.97 -12.42
C LYS A 111 11.32 15.44 -11.05
N GLY A 112 10.77 14.90 -9.97
CA GLY A 112 11.23 15.15 -8.61
C GLY A 112 12.67 14.69 -8.37
N MET A 113 13.03 13.48 -8.82
CA MET A 113 14.40 12.97 -8.79
C MET A 113 15.36 13.86 -9.59
N LYS A 114 15.02 14.20 -10.83
CA LYS A 114 15.84 15.09 -11.68
C LYS A 114 16.03 16.47 -11.04
N ALA A 115 15.00 17.02 -10.40
CA ALA A 115 15.10 18.30 -9.70
C ALA A 115 16.01 18.23 -8.46
N ARG A 116 16.03 17.09 -7.73
CA ARG A 116 16.97 16.84 -6.63
C ARG A 116 18.41 16.73 -7.14
N TRP A 117 18.63 16.02 -8.25
CA TRP A 117 19.94 15.81 -8.85
C TRP A 117 20.53 17.08 -9.49
N LYS A 118 19.69 18.00 -9.99
CA LYS A 118 20.14 19.33 -10.47
C LYS A 118 20.50 20.31 -9.35
N LYS A 119 20.07 20.04 -8.10
CA LYS A 119 20.38 20.87 -6.93
C LYS A 119 21.64 20.43 -6.18
N SER A 120 22.18 19.25 -6.46
CA SER A 120 23.54 18.92 -6.05
C SER A 120 24.51 19.67 -6.96
N GLU A 121 25.29 20.57 -6.40
CA GLU A 121 26.50 21.13 -7.03
C GLU A 121 27.33 20.02 -7.68
N PRO A 122 27.99 20.30 -8.82
CA PRO A 122 28.75 19.28 -9.51
C PRO A 122 29.94 18.87 -8.65
N ILE A 123 30.03 17.59 -8.30
CA ILE A 123 31.29 17.02 -7.84
C ILE A 123 32.20 16.94 -9.08
N THR A 124 32.88 18.02 -9.42
CA THR A 124 33.95 18.00 -10.42
C THR A 124 35.21 17.36 -9.83
N MET A 125 35.41 16.10 -10.21
CA MET A 125 36.66 15.47 -10.69
C MET A 125 37.94 15.55 -9.82
N LEU A 126 38.31 14.39 -9.26
CA LEU A 126 39.69 13.88 -9.19
C LEU A 126 39.60 12.49 -9.86
N SER A 127 40.35 12.07 -10.88
CA SER A 127 41.57 12.53 -11.53
C SER A 127 41.67 11.76 -12.86
N GLU A 128 42.00 12.44 -13.95
CA GLU A 128 42.42 11.82 -15.22
C GLU A 128 43.76 11.09 -15.01
N LYS A 129 43.74 9.74 -14.98
CA LYS A 129 44.84 8.82 -15.36
C LYS A 129 44.54 7.39 -14.88
N HIS A 130 43.83 6.62 -15.70
CA HIS A 130 44.20 5.27 -16.13
C HIS A 130 43.14 4.80 -17.14
N ASN A 131 43.51 4.79 -18.41
CA ASN A 131 42.85 3.97 -19.42
C ASN A 131 43.32 2.54 -19.17
N ASP A 132 42.49 1.72 -18.54
CA ASP A 132 42.56 0.27 -18.73
C ASP A 132 41.14 -0.21 -18.99
N VAL A 133 40.92 -0.58 -20.25
CA VAL A 133 39.72 -1.26 -20.73
C VAL A 133 39.67 -2.62 -20.02
N ILE A 134 38.65 -2.85 -19.20
CA ILE A 134 38.20 -4.22 -18.91
C ILE A 134 36.84 -4.34 -19.60
N ASP A 135 36.92 -4.85 -20.82
CA ASP A 135 35.82 -5.45 -21.53
C ASP A 135 35.36 -6.65 -20.69
N PHE A 136 34.13 -6.60 -20.18
CA PHE A 136 33.48 -7.79 -19.64
C PHE A 136 32.13 -7.90 -20.31
N ASP A 137 32.05 -8.87 -21.22
CA ASP A 137 30.87 -9.24 -21.95
C ASP A 137 29.65 -9.29 -21.02
N ASN A 138 28.61 -8.59 -21.46
CA ASN A 138 27.29 -8.63 -20.88
C ASN A 138 26.63 -9.96 -21.23
N ASP A 139 27.01 -11.02 -20.51
CA ASP A 139 26.31 -12.28 -20.57
C ASP A 139 25.08 -12.26 -19.65
N VAL A 140 23.94 -12.40 -20.33
CA VAL A 140 22.61 -12.66 -19.82
C VAL A 140 22.64 -13.79 -18.80
N ILE A 141 22.44 -13.48 -17.52
CA ILE A 141 22.09 -14.50 -16.55
C ILE A 141 20.58 -14.75 -16.67
N GLN A 142 20.26 -15.87 -17.32
CA GLN A 142 18.93 -16.45 -17.37
C GLN A 142 18.44 -16.81 -15.96
N ALA A 143 17.21 -16.46 -15.66
CA ALA A 143 16.52 -16.95 -14.48
C ALA A 143 16.23 -18.44 -14.66
N THR A 144 16.88 -19.29 -13.86
CA THR A 144 16.47 -20.68 -13.69
C THR A 144 15.40 -20.78 -12.58
N PRO A 145 14.38 -21.63 -12.77
CA PRO A 145 13.32 -21.88 -11.79
C PRO A 145 13.82 -22.86 -10.74
N ASP A 146 13.48 -22.65 -9.46
CA ASP A 146 13.38 -23.61 -8.34
C ASP A 146 13.20 -22.75 -7.06
N ALA A 147 11.99 -22.44 -6.56
CA ALA A 147 10.95 -23.31 -6.00
C ALA A 147 11.41 -24.11 -4.77
N GLU A 148 11.40 -23.47 -3.59
CA GLU A 148 11.01 -24.14 -2.34
C GLU A 148 10.07 -23.20 -1.55
N ILE A 149 8.77 -23.43 -1.74
CA ILE A 149 7.69 -22.90 -0.91
C ILE A 149 7.46 -23.95 0.19
N LYS A 150 7.57 -23.55 1.45
CA LYS A 150 7.14 -24.39 2.58
C LYS A 150 5.62 -24.41 2.64
N GLU A 151 5.06 -25.59 2.41
CA GLU A 151 3.69 -25.96 2.79
C GLU A 151 3.50 -25.87 4.30
N GLU A 152 2.35 -25.34 4.74
CA GLU A 152 1.71 -25.84 5.95
C GLU A 152 0.22 -26.10 5.71
N ASN A 153 -0.20 -27.24 6.24
CA ASN A 153 -1.26 -28.15 5.85
C ASN A 153 -2.68 -27.70 6.26
N GLU A 154 -3.64 -28.17 5.46
CA GLU A 154 -5.09 -28.20 5.67
C GLU A 154 -5.51 -28.84 7.01
N ARG A 155 -6.66 -28.39 7.53
CA ARG A 155 -7.57 -29.26 8.30
C ARG A 155 -9.04 -28.85 8.17
N GLU A 156 -9.71 -29.57 7.27
CA GLU A 156 -11.06 -30.18 7.35
C GLU A 156 -12.26 -29.32 7.83
N LYS A 157 -13.19 -29.00 6.92
CA LYS A 157 -14.49 -29.70 6.66
C LYS A 157 -15.49 -29.61 7.82
N GLU A 158 -16.45 -28.70 7.69
CA GLU A 158 -17.84 -28.98 8.06
C GLU A 158 -18.76 -28.79 6.86
N THR A 159 -19.40 -29.89 6.49
CA THR A 159 -20.37 -30.06 5.42
C THR A 159 -21.73 -29.47 5.83
N PHE A 160 -22.27 -28.54 5.03
CA PHE A 160 -23.70 -28.21 5.08
C PHE A 160 -24.46 -28.99 4.00
N PRO A 161 -25.61 -29.63 4.33
CA PRO A 161 -26.38 -30.42 3.38
C PRO A 161 -27.11 -29.55 2.34
N PRO A 162 -27.47 -30.11 1.17
CA PRO A 162 -28.05 -29.36 0.06
C PRO A 162 -29.51 -29.00 0.34
N ILE A 163 -29.84 -27.71 0.29
CA ILE A 163 -31.23 -27.26 0.35
C ILE A 163 -31.87 -27.46 -1.02
N THR A 164 -32.77 -28.44 -1.11
CA THR A 164 -33.70 -28.61 -2.23
C THR A 164 -34.87 -27.61 -2.12
N PRO A 165 -35.56 -27.30 -3.23
CA PRO A 165 -36.40 -26.10 -3.33
C PRO A 165 -37.86 -26.41 -2.98
N TYR A 166 -38.51 -25.73 -2.02
CA TYR A 166 -39.98 -25.67 -1.96
C TYR A 166 -40.58 -24.47 -1.18
N LYS A 167 -41.36 -23.70 -1.95
CA LYS A 167 -42.66 -23.03 -1.70
C LYS A 167 -42.89 -22.07 -0.52
N GLU A 168 -43.38 -20.89 -0.92
CA GLU A 168 -44.21 -19.95 -0.16
C GLU A 168 -45.25 -20.62 0.74
N LYS A 169 -45.30 -20.18 1.99
CA LYS A 169 -46.54 -20.01 2.77
C LYS A 169 -46.41 -18.79 3.68
N GLU A 170 -47.32 -17.84 3.49
CA GLU A 170 -47.65 -16.81 4.46
C GLU A 170 -48.19 -17.45 5.75
N LYS A 171 -47.76 -16.98 6.93
CA LYS A 171 -48.60 -16.30 7.95
C LYS A 171 -47.94 -16.24 9.33
N ALA A 172 -48.17 -15.07 9.95
CA ALA A 172 -48.45 -14.80 11.35
C ALA A 172 -47.31 -14.76 12.39
N LYS A 173 -47.41 -13.70 13.19
CA LYS A 173 -46.61 -13.25 14.32
C LYS A 173 -46.61 -14.25 15.49
N GLU A 174 -45.51 -14.37 16.23
CA GLU A 174 -45.49 -14.23 17.70
C GLU A 174 -44.06 -14.06 18.25
N ASP A 175 -43.96 -13.36 19.37
CA ASP A 175 -42.80 -12.73 20.02
C ASP A 175 -41.66 -13.65 20.50
N SER A 176 -40.41 -13.18 20.35
CA SER A 176 -39.39 -13.08 21.43
C SER A 176 -38.06 -12.50 20.90
N PRO A 177 -37.51 -11.42 21.47
CA PRO A 177 -36.31 -10.76 20.95
C PRO A 177 -35.03 -11.42 21.47
N LYS A 178 -34.23 -12.01 20.59
CA LYS A 178 -32.79 -12.23 20.86
C LYS A 178 -32.06 -10.91 20.61
N SER A 179 -31.62 -10.28 21.68
CA SER A 179 -30.95 -8.97 21.70
C SER A 179 -29.71 -8.93 20.80
N ALA A 180 -29.68 -7.97 19.87
CA ALA A 180 -28.47 -7.59 19.15
C ALA A 180 -27.38 -7.16 20.18
N PRO A 181 -26.07 -7.35 19.87
CA PRO A 181 -24.99 -6.81 20.69
C PRO A 181 -25.20 -5.30 20.90
N PRO A 182 -24.96 -4.78 22.12
CA PRO A 182 -25.15 -3.36 22.41
C PRO A 182 -24.31 -2.52 21.45
N ALA A 183 -24.92 -1.47 20.89
CA ALA A 183 -24.23 -0.55 20.00
C ALA A 183 -23.00 0.05 20.72
N PRO A 184 -21.85 0.21 20.03
CA PRO A 184 -20.69 0.86 20.62
C PRO A 184 -21.03 2.28 21.12
N PRO A 185 -20.34 2.78 22.16
CA PRO A 185 -20.62 4.07 22.76
C PRO A 185 -20.05 5.22 21.91
N TYR A 186 -20.61 5.43 20.72
CA TYR A 186 -20.11 6.41 19.75
C TYR A 186 -20.09 7.85 20.28
N GLY A 187 -21.07 8.21 21.11
CA GLY A 187 -21.13 9.53 21.76
C GLY A 187 -19.93 9.74 22.69
N GLU A 188 -19.62 8.74 23.51
CA GLU A 188 -18.50 8.82 24.46
C GLU A 188 -17.15 8.91 23.75
N VAL A 189 -16.98 8.26 22.60
CA VAL A 189 -15.76 8.39 21.77
C VAL A 189 -15.57 9.83 21.28
N VAL A 190 -16.66 10.49 20.86
CA VAL A 190 -16.62 11.89 20.41
C VAL A 190 -16.35 12.84 21.57
N ASP A 191 -17.02 12.61 22.70
CA ASP A 191 -16.84 13.42 23.90
C ASP A 191 -15.40 13.28 24.43
N MET A 192 -14.83 12.07 24.36
CA MET A 192 -13.43 11.82 24.71
C MET A 192 -12.47 12.56 23.76
N TRP A 193 -12.66 12.48 22.44
CA TRP A 193 -11.86 13.24 21.48
C TRP A 193 -11.90 14.74 21.78
N ASN A 194 -13.11 15.28 21.89
CA ASN A 194 -13.33 16.71 22.09
C ASN A 194 -12.84 17.22 23.46
N SER A 195 -12.75 16.35 24.47
CA SER A 195 -12.27 16.70 25.81
C SER A 195 -10.76 16.54 25.98
N VAL A 196 -10.17 15.50 25.40
CA VAL A 196 -8.72 15.21 25.52
C VAL A 196 -7.92 16.03 24.51
N CYS A 197 -8.30 15.98 23.23
CA CYS A 197 -7.56 16.61 22.13
C CYS A 197 -7.94 18.09 21.94
N ARG A 198 -7.67 18.92 22.95
CA ARG A 198 -8.14 20.32 23.02
C ARG A 198 -7.51 21.23 21.97
N THR A 199 -6.34 20.86 21.47
CA THR A 199 -5.62 21.62 20.44
C THR A 199 -6.01 21.22 19.01
N LEU A 200 -6.77 20.12 18.84
CA LEU A 200 -7.20 19.59 17.56
C LEU A 200 -8.65 20.00 17.20
N PRO A 201 -9.02 19.96 15.90
CA PRO A 201 -10.39 20.25 15.47
C PRO A 201 -11.44 19.35 16.15
N ARG A 202 -12.51 19.97 16.64
CA ARG A 202 -13.61 19.29 17.32
C ARG A 202 -14.49 18.52 16.33
N VAL A 203 -14.95 17.35 16.76
CA VAL A 203 -15.93 16.56 16.01
C VAL A 203 -17.33 17.08 16.31
N VAL A 204 -17.99 17.60 15.28
CA VAL A 204 -19.37 18.13 15.36
C VAL A 204 -20.40 17.10 14.87
N LYS A 205 -20.06 16.33 13.83
CA LYS A 205 -20.96 15.36 13.22
C LYS A 205 -20.30 14.00 13.08
N LEU A 206 -21.04 12.97 13.47
CA LEU A 206 -20.66 11.58 13.25
C LEU A 206 -21.39 11.07 11.99
N THR A 207 -20.63 10.75 10.94
CA THR A 207 -21.15 10.10 9.72
C THR A 207 -21.16 8.58 9.88
N ASP A 208 -21.85 7.86 8.99
CA ASP A 208 -21.87 6.39 9.02
C ASP A 208 -20.48 5.78 8.79
N VAL A 209 -19.67 6.43 7.95
CA VAL A 209 -18.27 6.02 7.73
C VAL A 209 -17.46 6.16 9.02
N ARG A 210 -17.62 7.26 9.77
CA ARG A 210 -16.95 7.46 11.06
C ARG A 210 -17.41 6.42 12.08
N ARG A 211 -18.71 6.15 12.18
CA ARG A 211 -19.27 5.07 13.03
C ARG A 211 -18.63 3.72 12.71
N MET A 212 -18.57 3.36 11.43
CA MET A 212 -17.98 2.11 10.98
C MET A 212 -16.50 2.00 11.37
N LYS A 213 -15.72 3.07 11.16
CA LYS A 213 -14.28 3.09 11.48
C LYS A 213 -14.01 3.01 12.98
N ILE A 214 -14.78 3.74 13.79
CA ILE A 214 -14.73 3.62 15.26
C ILE A 214 -15.01 2.18 15.66
N ARG A 215 -16.10 1.58 15.16
CA ARG A 215 -16.47 0.21 15.50
C ARG A 215 -15.36 -0.80 15.15
N GLN A 216 -14.70 -0.64 14.00
CA GLN A 216 -13.55 -1.47 13.62
C GLN A 216 -12.40 -1.34 14.63
N ARG A 217 -12.00 -0.11 14.96
CA ARG A 217 -10.91 0.13 15.92
C ARG A 217 -11.22 -0.37 17.34
N LEU A 218 -12.44 -0.14 17.82
CA LEU A 218 -12.88 -0.66 19.13
C LEU A 218 -12.85 -2.20 19.14
N SER A 219 -13.27 -2.84 18.06
CA SER A 219 -13.22 -4.31 17.94
C SER A 219 -11.81 -4.86 17.90
N GLU A 220 -10.84 -4.13 17.31
CA GLU A 220 -9.42 -4.51 17.28
C GLU A 220 -8.77 -4.48 18.67
N TRP A 221 -9.17 -3.54 19.52
CA TRP A 221 -8.69 -3.46 20.90
C TRP A 221 -9.23 -4.58 21.79
N GLY A 222 -10.35 -5.21 21.39
CA GLY A 222 -11.01 -6.24 22.18
C GLY A 222 -11.56 -5.71 23.51
N GLY A 223 -11.85 -6.60 24.44
CA GLY A 223 -12.31 -6.24 25.79
C GLY A 223 -13.72 -5.65 25.87
N THR A 224 -14.06 -5.17 27.06
CA THR A 224 -15.34 -4.50 27.37
C THR A 224 -15.37 -3.06 26.83
N PRO A 225 -16.55 -2.45 26.62
CA PRO A 225 -16.65 -1.05 26.20
C PRO A 225 -15.88 -0.09 27.11
N THR A 226 -15.85 -0.35 28.42
CA THR A 226 -15.11 0.44 29.40
C THR A 226 -13.59 0.35 29.18
N GLU A 227 -13.06 -0.84 28.93
CA GLU A 227 -11.62 -1.05 28.63
C GLU A 227 -11.21 -0.42 27.30
N GLN A 228 -12.10 -0.47 26.30
CA GLN A 228 -11.89 0.19 25.01
C GLN A 228 -11.83 1.71 25.16
N LEU A 229 -12.70 2.30 25.99
CA LEU A 229 -12.68 3.74 26.27
C LEU A 229 -11.44 4.16 27.08
N ALA A 230 -10.99 3.32 28.01
CA ALA A 230 -9.73 3.55 28.72
C ALA A 230 -8.53 3.52 27.76
N THR A 231 -8.52 2.55 26.83
CA THR A 231 -7.50 2.45 25.77
C THR A 231 -7.53 3.67 24.86
N LEU A 232 -8.72 4.09 24.39
CA LEU A 232 -8.88 5.30 23.60
C LEU A 232 -8.31 6.52 24.32
N ARG A 233 -8.66 6.70 25.59
CA ARG A 233 -8.18 7.83 26.39
C ARG A 233 -6.66 7.89 26.43
N ALA A 234 -5.99 6.77 26.73
CA ALA A 234 -4.54 6.70 26.78
C ALA A 234 -3.88 7.06 25.44
N LEU A 235 -4.47 6.63 24.32
CA LEU A 235 -3.98 6.98 22.99
C LEU A 235 -4.17 8.46 22.68
N LEU A 236 -5.33 9.03 23.01
CA LEU A 236 -5.62 10.45 22.77
C LEU A 236 -4.73 11.37 23.64
N GLU A 237 -4.40 10.95 24.87
CA GLU A 237 -3.45 11.66 25.73
C GLU A 237 -2.04 11.70 25.10
N ARG A 238 -1.61 10.59 24.45
CA ARG A 238 -0.36 10.57 23.67
C ARG A 238 -0.43 11.46 22.42
N VAL A 239 -1.58 11.50 21.74
CA VAL A 239 -1.80 12.40 20.60
C VAL A 239 -1.64 13.87 21.03
N GLU A 240 -2.29 14.27 22.11
CA GLU A 240 -2.24 15.64 22.64
C GLU A 240 -0.85 16.00 23.18
N ALA A 241 -0.11 15.04 23.74
CA ALA A 241 1.23 15.24 24.25
C ALA A 241 2.31 15.32 23.15
N SER A 242 2.01 14.91 21.91
CA SER A 242 2.96 14.88 20.81
C SER A 242 3.04 16.22 20.08
N PRO A 243 4.18 16.95 20.11
CA PRO A 243 4.38 18.22 19.41
C PRO A 243 4.05 18.15 17.92
N PHE A 244 4.29 17.00 17.30
CA PHE A 244 4.03 16.78 15.88
C PHE A 244 2.55 16.56 15.59
N LEU A 245 1.88 15.69 16.35
CA LEU A 245 0.48 15.34 16.08
C LEU A 245 -0.46 16.51 16.39
N HIS A 246 -0.19 17.27 17.45
CA HIS A 246 -1.01 18.43 17.81
C HIS A 246 -0.56 19.75 17.19
N GLY A 247 0.46 19.72 16.32
CA GLY A 247 0.86 20.82 15.46
C GLY A 247 1.82 21.86 16.06
N ALA A 248 2.27 21.68 17.31
CA ALA A 248 3.23 22.60 17.94
C ALA A 248 4.62 22.61 17.29
N SER A 249 5.05 21.53 16.63
CA SER A 249 6.39 21.43 16.01
C SER A 249 6.43 21.73 14.51
N GLY A 250 5.34 22.21 13.90
CA GLY A 250 5.16 22.12 12.44
C GLY A 250 5.52 23.36 11.61
N ARG A 251 6.62 23.28 10.84
CA ARG A 251 6.66 23.92 9.51
C ARG A 251 5.54 23.33 8.65
N GLY A 252 4.60 24.16 8.21
CA GLY A 252 3.50 23.76 7.32
C GLY A 252 2.15 23.46 7.99
N GLY A 253 2.03 23.64 9.32
CA GLY A 253 0.74 23.65 10.01
C GLY A 253 -0.04 22.32 10.03
N TRP A 254 0.63 21.19 9.81
CA TRP A 254 -0.02 19.88 9.83
C TRP A 254 -0.42 19.48 11.26
N THR A 255 -1.61 18.89 11.40
CA THR A 255 -2.16 18.34 12.65
C THR A 255 -2.88 17.02 12.37
N ALA A 256 -2.90 16.13 13.35
CA ALA A 256 -3.71 14.92 13.32
C ALA A 256 -5.21 15.28 13.37
N SER A 257 -6.01 14.61 12.55
CA SER A 257 -7.47 14.75 12.56
C SER A 257 -8.14 13.50 13.14
N PHE A 258 -9.39 13.64 13.55
CA PHE A 258 -10.23 12.51 13.96
C PHE A 258 -10.23 11.41 12.90
N ASP A 259 -10.41 11.81 11.64
CA ASP A 259 -10.43 10.86 10.52
C ASP A 259 -9.08 10.18 10.30
N TRP A 260 -7.97 10.90 10.47
CA TRP A 260 -6.63 10.32 10.39
C TRP A 260 -6.41 9.26 11.47
N PHE A 261 -6.77 9.56 12.72
CA PHE A 261 -6.57 8.64 13.84
C PHE A 261 -7.31 7.31 13.64
N PHE A 262 -8.55 7.36 13.14
CA PHE A 262 -9.39 6.17 12.91
C PHE A 262 -9.28 5.55 11.50
N ALA A 263 -8.53 6.16 10.56
CA ALA A 263 -8.55 5.79 9.14
C ALA A 263 -8.21 4.31 8.87
N ASN A 264 -7.14 3.81 9.48
CA ASN A 264 -6.57 2.49 9.26
C ASN A 264 -6.10 1.85 10.59
N GLU A 265 -5.75 0.56 10.52
CA GLU A 265 -5.30 -0.22 11.68
C GLU A 265 -3.89 0.16 12.16
N SER A 266 -3.12 0.89 11.35
CA SER A 266 -1.72 1.22 11.67
C SER A 266 -1.54 2.52 12.47
N ASN A 267 -2.46 3.49 12.33
CA ASN A 267 -2.24 4.82 12.88
C ASN A 267 -2.34 4.83 14.41
N TRP A 268 -3.34 4.14 14.98
CA TRP A 268 -3.47 4.00 16.43
C TRP A 268 -2.34 3.14 17.02
N VAL A 269 -1.85 2.14 16.26
CA VAL A 269 -0.69 1.32 16.64
C VAL A 269 0.57 2.17 16.71
N LYS A 270 0.85 3.02 15.72
CA LYS A 270 2.01 3.91 15.77
C LYS A 270 1.96 4.87 16.96
N VAL A 271 0.77 5.32 17.34
CA VAL A 271 0.57 6.14 18.55
C VAL A 271 0.80 5.31 19.81
N SER A 272 0.30 4.07 19.87
CA SER A 272 0.49 3.19 21.03
C SER A 272 1.96 2.79 21.23
N GLU A 273 2.69 2.59 20.13
CA GLU A 273 4.13 2.29 20.08
C GLU A 273 5.02 3.49 20.43
N GLY A 274 4.44 4.68 20.58
CA GLY A 274 5.19 5.90 20.95
C GLY A 274 6.03 6.48 19.81
N ASN A 275 5.72 6.15 18.55
CA ASN A 275 6.44 6.69 17.38
C ASN A 275 6.38 8.23 17.31
N TYR A 276 5.40 8.83 17.99
CA TYR A 276 5.15 10.26 18.04
C TYR A 276 5.38 10.88 19.42
N ASP A 277 5.82 10.10 20.41
CA ASP A 277 6.02 10.61 21.77
C ASP A 277 7.09 11.71 21.77
N ALA A 278 6.87 12.75 22.57
CA ALA A 278 7.82 13.84 22.74
C ALA A 278 9.16 13.28 23.24
N ARG A 279 10.23 13.42 22.44
CA ARG A 279 11.59 13.07 22.86
C ARG A 279 12.29 14.35 23.35
N PRO A 280 12.53 14.51 24.67
CA PRO A 280 13.15 15.71 25.22
C PRO A 280 14.49 16.04 24.58
N GLU A 281 15.25 15.01 24.19
CA GLU A 281 16.56 15.11 23.51
C GLU A 281 16.49 15.75 22.11
N LEU A 282 15.33 15.71 21.46
CA LEU A 282 15.08 16.35 20.16
C LEU A 282 14.42 17.74 20.31
N LEU A 283 13.85 18.05 21.47
CA LEU A 283 13.18 19.32 21.76
C LEU A 283 14.15 20.41 22.26
N THR A 284 15.29 20.03 22.85
CA THR A 284 16.34 20.97 23.28
C THR A 284 17.12 21.60 22.12
N ASN A 285 17.03 21.05 20.91
CA ASN A 285 17.73 21.56 19.73
C ASN A 285 16.92 22.57 18.91
N ALA A 286 15.78 23.03 19.40
CA ALA A 286 14.89 23.92 18.65
C ALA A 286 15.28 25.41 18.70
N ASN A 287 16.25 25.83 19.54
CA ASN A 287 16.54 27.25 19.76
C ASN A 287 18.03 27.65 19.70
N THR A 288 18.86 27.02 18.86
CA THR A 288 20.16 27.63 18.48
C THR A 288 20.54 27.29 17.04
N GLU A 289 20.45 28.31 16.18
CA GLU A 289 21.12 28.49 14.88
C GLU A 289 20.85 27.48 13.72
N PRO A 290 20.80 27.95 12.46
CA PRO A 290 20.42 27.14 11.32
C PRO A 290 21.56 26.20 10.85
N ASN A 291 21.24 24.92 10.64
CA ASN A 291 22.04 23.94 9.90
C ASN A 291 23.47 23.67 10.41
N GLY A 292 23.61 23.13 11.62
CA GLY A 292 24.90 22.72 12.18
C GLY A 292 25.22 21.21 12.17
N THR A 293 24.38 20.31 11.65
CA THR A 293 24.58 18.85 11.93
C THR A 293 25.00 17.99 10.75
N TYR A 294 24.66 18.36 9.51
CA TYR A 294 25.13 17.61 8.33
C TYR A 294 26.53 18.06 7.90
N GLN A 295 26.76 19.37 7.80
CA GLN A 295 28.05 19.92 7.37
C GLN A 295 29.15 19.62 8.39
N ASN A 296 28.90 19.80 9.69
CA ASN A 296 29.87 19.46 10.73
C ASN A 296 30.18 17.95 10.78
N ARG A 297 29.21 17.08 10.46
CA ARG A 297 29.46 15.63 10.34
C ARG A 297 30.34 15.33 9.12
N MET A 298 30.01 15.92 7.97
CA MET A 298 30.78 15.75 6.73
C MET A 298 32.19 16.34 6.82
N ASP A 299 32.37 17.47 7.51
CA ASP A 299 33.68 18.08 7.72
C ASP A 299 34.51 17.28 8.72
N ARG A 300 33.90 16.68 9.75
CA ARG A 300 34.56 15.73 10.64
C ARG A 300 34.98 14.46 9.89
N GLU A 301 34.10 13.87 9.10
CA GLU A 301 34.41 12.70 8.27
C GLU A 301 35.48 13.03 7.20
N ARG A 302 35.47 14.23 6.63
CA ARG A 302 36.49 14.69 5.67
C ARG A 302 37.84 14.88 6.35
N ALA A 303 37.87 15.43 7.57
CA ALA A 303 39.09 15.57 8.37
C ALA A 303 39.66 14.20 8.77
N GLU A 304 38.82 13.30 9.28
CA GLU A 304 39.19 11.92 9.64
C GLU A 304 39.72 11.14 8.41
N ASN A 305 39.09 11.30 7.23
CA ASN A 305 39.56 10.67 5.99
C ASN A 305 40.87 11.29 5.47
N ALA A 306 41.06 12.60 5.60
CA ALA A 306 42.31 13.26 5.24
C ALA A 306 43.47 12.79 6.13
N GLU A 307 43.22 12.60 7.42
CA GLU A 307 44.20 12.08 8.38
C GLU A 307 44.55 10.62 8.10
N ARG A 308 43.55 9.76 7.84
CA ARG A 308 43.79 8.37 7.37
C ARG A 308 44.63 8.32 6.11
N LYS A 309 44.38 9.21 5.14
CA LYS A 309 45.14 9.29 3.90
C LYS A 309 46.59 9.72 4.14
N ARG A 310 46.83 10.64 5.08
CA ARG A 310 48.19 11.03 5.50
C ARG A 310 48.93 9.87 6.16
N GLN A 311 48.28 9.16 7.09
CA GLN A 311 48.86 7.99 7.76
C GLN A 311 49.21 6.88 6.77
N LEU A 312 48.35 6.62 5.78
CA LEU A 312 48.62 5.66 4.70
C LEU A 312 49.80 6.08 3.81
N ALA A 313 49.89 7.36 3.46
CA ALA A 313 51.01 7.89 2.67
C ALA A 313 52.34 7.80 3.44
N GLU A 314 52.32 8.08 4.75
CA GLU A 314 53.48 7.94 5.62
C GLU A 314 53.90 6.48 5.79
N MET A 315 52.95 5.57 5.97
CA MET A 315 53.22 4.12 5.98
C MET A 315 53.82 3.64 4.66
N ALA A 316 53.33 4.12 3.52
CA ALA A 316 53.86 3.78 2.20
C ALA A 316 55.28 4.33 2.01
N ALA A 317 55.54 5.58 2.43
CA ALA A 317 56.87 6.18 2.37
C ALA A 317 57.87 5.42 3.26
N ASN A 318 57.47 5.04 4.47
CA ASN A 318 58.29 4.24 5.38
C ASN A 318 58.54 2.83 4.84
N ALA A 319 57.55 2.21 4.20
CA ALA A 319 57.71 0.92 3.53
C ALA A 319 58.69 1.01 2.34
N CYS A 320 58.62 2.08 1.54
CA CYS A 320 59.58 2.32 0.45
C CYS A 320 60.99 2.55 1.00
N ALA A 321 61.16 3.44 1.98
CA ALA A 321 62.46 3.69 2.60
C ALA A 321 63.08 2.42 3.22
N LYS A 322 62.24 1.54 3.79
CA LYS A 322 62.68 0.23 4.30
C LYS A 322 63.07 -0.73 3.18
N ALA A 323 62.35 -0.74 2.07
CA ALA A 323 62.69 -1.53 0.88
C ALA A 323 64.00 -1.02 0.22
N ASP A 324 64.18 0.28 0.15
CA ASP A 324 65.40 0.92 -0.38
C ASP A 324 66.61 0.66 0.52
N ALA A 325 66.44 0.72 1.85
CA ALA A 325 67.49 0.36 2.80
C ALA A 325 67.85 -1.14 2.74
N LEU A 326 66.87 -2.03 2.54
CA LEU A 326 67.09 -3.46 2.33
C LEU A 326 67.81 -3.73 1.00
N ASN A 327 67.44 -3.01 -0.08
CA ASN A 327 68.11 -3.10 -1.37
C ASN A 327 69.53 -2.54 -1.32
N ALA A 328 69.75 -1.42 -0.61
CA ALA A 328 71.08 -0.85 -0.39
C ALA A 328 71.97 -1.78 0.47
N ALA A 329 71.42 -2.49 1.45
CA ALA A 329 72.16 -3.50 2.20
C ALA A 329 72.46 -4.77 1.39
N ARG A 330 71.70 -5.03 0.32
CA ARG A 330 71.83 -6.23 -0.54
C ARG A 330 72.69 -5.99 -1.77
N PHE A 331 72.81 -4.75 -2.24
CA PHE A 331 73.51 -4.36 -3.48
C PHE A 331 74.50 -3.19 -3.31
N GLY A 332 74.55 -2.55 -2.14
CA GLY A 332 75.53 -1.52 -1.80
C GLY A 332 76.72 -2.16 -1.10
N ASN A 333 77.76 -2.43 -1.87
CA ASN A 333 79.07 -2.85 -1.38
C ASN A 333 80.03 -1.66 -1.58
N PRO A 334 81.13 -1.53 -0.82
CA PRO A 334 82.39 -1.14 -1.43
C PRO A 334 82.82 -2.18 -2.47
#